data_AF-A0AAN7W924-F1
#
_entry.id   AF-A0AAN7W924-F1
#
_cell.length_a   1.000
_cell.length_b   1.000
_cell.length_c   1.000
_cell.angle_alpha   90.00
_cell.angle_beta   90.00
_cell.angle_gamma   90.00
#
_symmetry.space_group_name_H-M   'P 1'
#
loop_
_entity.id
_entity.type
_entity.pdbx_description
1 polymer ?
#
loop_
_entity_poly.entity_id
_entity_poly.type
_entity_poly.pdbx_seq_one_letter_code
_entity_poly.pdbx_strand_id
1 'polypeptide(L)'
;MSTAANIATGLRWLGMPAFLAVATIGAPLVAVAVPFVMLPTLGLLYTRRRLPESKQADLDALTYIYLGSGTIGIAAVILGQLALVWAITKPLFGDQAELYFAEFGRTTIKDLAPEQIALRARIASSWRHWVFLVAMTYCTAGFVEELFKYAPLAYLRRQYRQVSQTVIPKEVYVQYAVAAALGFCTMENIAFTRVAVQAGESGWKLALTIFERIMIGSPGHCLTAALLAINVARLGDYRTTPRNLWRILGGPIFWHGTFDFMLIAVSSLEGNVGWIHPERAWVVLSVLALAESIQLGLFWQVRRAWRSLA
;
A
#
# COMPACT_ATOMS: atom_id res chain seq x y z
N MET A 1 -5.09 7.75 -33.84
CA MET A 1 -5.04 7.45 -32.39
C MET A 1 -5.62 8.63 -31.64
N SER A 2 -6.46 8.39 -30.63
CA SER A 2 -7.02 9.48 -29.82
C SER A 2 -5.91 10.16 -28.99
N THR A 3 -6.08 11.43 -28.64
CA THR A 3 -5.13 12.19 -27.80
C THR A 3 -4.76 11.44 -26.50
N ALA A 4 -5.72 10.71 -25.91
CA ALA A 4 -5.49 9.87 -24.74
C ALA A 4 -4.50 8.71 -25.01
N ALA A 5 -4.64 7.99 -26.12
CA ALA A 5 -3.72 6.90 -26.46
C ALA A 5 -2.27 7.39 -26.64
N ASN A 6 -2.09 8.59 -27.21
CA ASN A 6 -0.77 9.21 -27.35
C ASN A 6 -0.16 9.59 -25.99
N ILE A 7 -0.97 10.15 -25.08
CA ILE A 7 -0.51 10.48 -23.71
C ILE A 7 -0.14 9.20 -22.94
N ALA A 8 -0.98 8.17 -22.95
CA ALA A 8 -0.67 6.90 -22.28
C ALA A 8 0.60 6.23 -22.85
N THR A 9 0.83 6.34 -24.15
CA THR A 9 2.06 5.89 -24.80
C THR A 9 3.27 6.70 -24.29
N GLY A 10 3.19 8.03 -24.28
CA GLY A 10 4.25 8.89 -23.75
C GLY A 10 4.56 8.62 -22.27
N LEU A 11 3.52 8.38 -21.46
CA LEU A 11 3.66 8.01 -20.05
C LEU A 11 4.41 6.67 -19.86
N ARG A 12 4.16 5.67 -20.71
CA ARG A 12 4.86 4.38 -20.68
C ARG A 12 6.34 4.50 -21.08
N TRP A 13 6.61 5.22 -22.17
CA TRP A 13 7.95 5.27 -22.77
C TRP A 13 8.86 6.35 -22.20
N LEU A 14 8.30 7.44 -21.69
CA LEU A 14 9.07 8.57 -21.15
C LEU A 14 8.76 8.81 -19.69
N GLY A 15 7.48 8.78 -19.30
CA GLY A 15 7.05 9.07 -17.92
C GLY A 15 7.69 8.13 -16.89
N MET A 16 7.51 6.81 -17.06
CA MET A 16 8.06 5.84 -16.11
C MET A 16 9.60 5.83 -16.08
N PRO A 17 10.32 5.82 -17.22
CA PRO A 17 11.78 5.93 -17.19
C PRO A 17 12.29 7.24 -16.55
N ALA A 18 11.66 8.38 -16.86
CA ALA A 18 12.03 9.66 -16.24
C ALA A 18 11.79 9.65 -14.73
N PHE A 19 10.65 9.11 -14.28
CA PHE A 19 10.35 8.95 -12.86
C PHE A 19 11.40 8.07 -12.16
N LEU A 20 11.73 6.91 -12.73
CA LEU A 20 12.75 6.01 -12.19
C LEU A 20 14.13 6.67 -12.15
N ALA A 21 14.49 7.42 -13.20
CA ALA A 21 15.73 8.19 -13.20
C ALA A 21 15.77 9.21 -12.05
N VAL A 22 14.70 10.00 -11.88
CA VAL A 22 14.59 10.97 -10.78
C VAL A 22 14.66 10.29 -9.41
N ALA A 23 14.01 9.15 -9.24
CA ALA A 23 14.02 8.38 -8.00
C ALA A 23 15.43 7.92 -7.57
N THR A 24 16.34 7.76 -8.54
CA THR A 24 17.75 7.38 -8.30
C THR A 24 18.68 8.56 -8.04
N ILE A 25 18.26 9.81 -8.28
CA ILE A 25 19.09 11.00 -8.05
C ILE A 25 19.43 11.11 -6.56
N GLY A 26 20.71 11.11 -6.23
CA GLY A 26 21.21 11.15 -4.85
C GLY A 26 21.15 9.81 -4.10
N ALA A 27 20.73 8.72 -4.76
CA ALA A 27 20.70 7.36 -4.22
C ALA A 27 20.83 6.33 -5.37
N PRO A 28 21.96 6.29 -6.10
CA PRO A 28 22.08 5.51 -7.34
C PRO A 28 21.87 4.00 -7.14
N LEU A 29 22.14 3.47 -5.94
CA LEU A 29 21.89 2.06 -5.62
C LEU A 29 20.40 1.67 -5.68
N VAL A 30 19.48 2.63 -5.61
CA VAL A 30 18.04 2.39 -5.84
C VAL A 30 17.80 1.80 -7.23
N ALA A 31 18.65 2.11 -8.23
CA ALA A 31 18.53 1.59 -9.59
C ALA A 31 18.58 0.05 -9.63
N VAL A 32 19.31 -0.58 -8.70
CA VAL A 32 19.41 -2.05 -8.62
C VAL A 32 18.08 -2.68 -8.20
N ALA A 33 17.27 -1.98 -7.40
CA ALA A 33 15.96 -2.46 -6.95
C ALA A 33 14.88 -2.37 -8.05
N VAL A 34 15.05 -1.45 -9.01
CA VAL A 34 14.02 -1.13 -10.01
C VAL A 34 13.51 -2.35 -10.78
N PRO A 35 14.37 -3.24 -11.35
CA PRO A 35 13.87 -4.42 -12.05
C PRO A 35 12.99 -5.31 -11.18
N PHE A 36 13.34 -5.45 -9.90
CA PHE A 36 12.58 -6.27 -8.96
C PHE A 36 11.25 -5.61 -8.59
N VAL A 37 11.25 -4.31 -8.29
CA VAL A 37 10.04 -3.54 -7.96
C VAL A 37 9.03 -3.58 -9.11
N MET A 38 9.49 -3.69 -10.36
CA MET A 38 8.63 -3.79 -11.54
C MET A 38 8.07 -5.20 -11.80
N LEU A 39 8.57 -6.26 -11.14
CA LEU A 39 8.13 -7.63 -11.38
C LEU A 39 6.61 -7.83 -11.20
N PRO A 40 5.96 -7.32 -10.14
CA PRO A 40 4.51 -7.46 -9.99
C PRO A 40 3.73 -6.79 -11.14
N THR A 41 4.20 -5.64 -11.63
CA THR A 41 3.63 -4.94 -12.79
C THR A 41 3.77 -5.74 -14.07
N LEU A 42 4.94 -6.33 -14.31
CA LEU A 42 5.14 -7.26 -15.43
C LEU A 42 4.23 -8.49 -15.31
N GLY A 43 4.02 -9.00 -14.09
CA GLY A 43 3.08 -10.09 -13.80
C GLY A 43 1.63 -9.75 -14.17
N LEU A 44 1.16 -8.54 -13.86
CA LEU A 44 -0.15 -8.06 -14.29
C LEU A 44 -0.27 -8.02 -15.82
N LEU A 45 0.72 -7.42 -16.50
CA LEU A 45 0.71 -7.30 -17.96
C LEU A 45 0.74 -8.66 -18.66
N TYR A 46 1.54 -9.58 -18.13
CA TYR A 46 1.60 -10.96 -18.60
C TYR A 46 0.26 -11.69 -18.41
N THR A 47 -0.34 -11.58 -17.23
CA THR A 47 -1.64 -12.20 -16.92
C THR A 47 -2.75 -11.64 -17.80
N ARG A 48 -2.79 -10.31 -17.98
CA ARG A 48 -3.73 -9.65 -18.89
C ARG A 48 -3.64 -10.22 -20.30
N ARG A 49 -2.44 -10.36 -20.88
CA ARG A 49 -2.25 -10.87 -22.25
C ARG A 49 -2.75 -12.31 -22.44
N ARG A 50 -2.88 -13.08 -21.36
CA ARG A 50 -3.38 -14.47 -21.38
C ARG A 50 -4.90 -14.57 -21.24
N LEU A 51 -5.60 -13.48 -20.90
CA LEU A 51 -7.05 -13.47 -20.84
C LEU A 51 -7.66 -13.29 -22.24
N PRO A 52 -8.87 -13.83 -22.50
CA PRO A 52 -9.63 -13.47 -23.71
C PRO A 52 -9.80 -11.95 -23.81
N GLU A 53 -9.77 -11.39 -25.02
CA GLU A 53 -9.85 -9.93 -25.25
C GLU A 53 -11.05 -9.27 -24.56
N SER A 54 -12.21 -9.95 -24.57
CA SER A 54 -13.44 -9.50 -23.89
C SER A 54 -13.32 -9.36 -22.36
N LYS A 55 -12.25 -9.91 -21.76
CA LYS A 55 -11.95 -9.85 -20.33
C LYS A 55 -10.70 -9.02 -20.02
N GLN A 56 -10.04 -8.46 -21.04
CA GLN A 56 -8.88 -7.62 -20.83
C GLN A 56 -9.31 -6.19 -20.50
N ALA A 57 -8.70 -5.62 -19.47
CA ALA A 57 -8.82 -4.20 -19.22
C ALA A 57 -8.10 -3.40 -20.32
N ASP A 58 -8.59 -2.20 -20.64
CA ASP A 58 -7.89 -1.33 -21.59
C ASP A 58 -6.49 -0.96 -21.08
N LEU A 59 -5.47 -1.06 -21.96
CA LEU A 59 -4.09 -0.89 -21.54
C LEU A 59 -3.76 0.58 -21.23
N ASP A 60 -4.38 1.51 -21.94
CA ASP A 60 -4.18 2.94 -21.69
C ASP A 60 -4.81 3.32 -20.34
N ALA A 61 -6.02 2.84 -20.05
CA ALA A 61 -6.64 2.97 -18.74
C ALA A 61 -5.79 2.39 -17.61
N LEU A 62 -5.24 1.18 -17.77
CA LEU A 62 -4.32 0.59 -16.78
C LEU A 62 -3.10 1.48 -16.53
N THR A 63 -2.53 2.06 -17.60
CA THR A 63 -1.39 2.97 -17.51
C THR A 63 -1.74 4.22 -16.70
N TYR A 64 -2.87 4.86 -17.00
CA TYR A 64 -3.32 6.05 -16.27
C TYR A 64 -3.61 5.76 -14.81
N ILE A 65 -4.24 4.63 -14.51
CA ILE A 65 -4.55 4.23 -13.14
C ILE A 65 -3.26 3.97 -12.38
N TYR A 66 -2.32 3.21 -12.96
CA TYR A 66 -1.04 2.91 -12.35
C TYR A 66 -0.25 4.19 -12.01
N LEU A 67 -0.06 5.09 -12.99
CA LEU A 67 0.72 6.30 -12.77
C LEU A 67 -0.02 7.31 -11.91
N GLY A 68 -1.33 7.49 -12.11
CA GLY A 68 -2.15 8.40 -11.33
C GLY A 68 -2.22 8.01 -9.86
N SER A 69 -2.36 6.72 -9.57
CA SER A 69 -2.35 6.21 -8.19
C SER A 69 -0.96 6.30 -7.55
N GLY A 70 0.10 5.97 -8.27
CA GLY A 70 1.47 6.07 -7.77
C GLY A 70 1.94 7.52 -7.54
N THR A 71 1.43 8.48 -8.30
CA THR A 71 1.84 9.90 -8.16
C THR A 71 0.84 10.67 -7.30
N ILE A 72 -0.26 11.11 -7.92
CA ILE A 72 -1.29 11.93 -7.29
C ILE A 72 -1.95 11.18 -6.13
N GLY A 73 -2.22 9.88 -6.31
CA GLY A 73 -2.84 9.04 -5.27
C GLY A 73 -1.99 8.97 -4.00
N ILE A 74 -0.70 8.67 -4.13
CA ILE A 74 0.23 8.67 -2.98
C ILE A 74 0.36 10.03 -2.33
N ALA A 75 0.48 11.11 -3.12
CA ALA A 75 0.55 12.45 -2.56
C ALA A 75 -0.71 12.75 -1.72
N ALA A 76 -1.89 12.39 -2.23
CA ALA A 76 -3.15 12.55 -1.50
C ALA A 76 -3.23 11.67 -0.24
N VAL A 77 -2.74 10.43 -0.30
CA VAL A 77 -2.65 9.53 0.86
C VAL A 77 -1.73 10.11 1.93
N ILE A 78 -0.52 10.57 1.56
CA ILE A 78 0.43 11.16 2.52
C ILE A 78 -0.21 12.36 3.21
N LEU A 79 -0.83 13.27 2.47
CA LEU A 79 -1.50 14.43 3.05
C LEU A 79 -2.66 14.04 3.98
N GLY A 80 -3.48 13.08 3.56
CA GLY A 80 -4.61 12.57 4.35
C GLY A 80 -4.15 11.89 5.64
N GLN A 81 -3.11 11.05 5.55
CA GLN A 81 -2.51 10.38 6.69
C GLN A 81 -1.87 11.39 7.64
N LEU A 82 -1.07 12.34 7.16
CA LEU A 82 -0.46 13.38 8.01
C LEU A 82 -1.53 14.18 8.78
N ALA A 83 -2.60 14.59 8.10
CA ALA A 83 -3.70 15.33 8.74
C ALA A 83 -4.41 14.49 9.81
N LEU A 84 -4.74 13.23 9.52
CA LEU A 84 -5.42 12.35 10.48
C LEU A 84 -4.51 11.96 11.64
N VAL A 85 -3.26 11.61 11.38
CA VAL A 85 -2.27 11.29 12.41
C VAL A 85 -2.12 12.49 13.34
N TRP A 86 -2.02 13.72 12.82
CA TRP A 86 -2.01 14.93 13.65
C TRP A 86 -3.29 15.09 14.49
N ALA A 87 -4.45 14.92 13.87
CA ALA A 87 -5.75 15.00 14.54
C ALA A 87 -5.96 13.93 15.63
N ILE A 88 -5.31 12.77 15.53
CA ILE A 88 -5.37 11.69 16.52
C ILE A 88 -4.34 11.90 17.63
N THR A 89 -3.10 12.25 17.28
CA THR A 89 -2.01 12.42 18.26
C THR A 89 -2.29 13.57 19.20
N LYS A 90 -2.78 14.72 18.71
CA LYS A 90 -2.93 15.92 19.55
C LYS A 90 -3.90 15.70 20.73
N PRO A 91 -5.10 15.11 20.55
CA PRO A 91 -5.98 14.78 21.68
C PRO A 91 -5.43 13.68 22.60
N LEU A 92 -4.71 12.69 22.07
CA LEU A 92 -4.19 11.57 22.87
C LEU A 92 -3.02 11.98 23.77
N PHE A 93 -2.12 12.84 23.27
CA PHE A 93 -0.84 13.15 23.92
C PHE A 93 -0.73 14.60 24.41
N GLY A 94 -1.63 15.51 24.03
CA GLY A 94 -1.66 16.89 24.51
C GLY A 94 -0.36 17.65 24.22
N ASP A 95 0.35 18.05 25.28
CA ASP A 95 1.64 18.75 25.20
C ASP A 95 2.78 17.82 24.79
N GLN A 96 2.62 16.50 24.94
CA GLN A 96 3.63 15.51 24.54
C GLN A 96 3.51 15.10 23.06
N ALA A 97 2.59 15.70 22.29
CA ALA A 97 2.33 15.31 20.91
C ALA A 97 3.57 15.44 20.01
N GLU A 98 4.32 16.53 20.12
CA GLU A 98 5.53 16.77 19.31
C GLU A 98 6.63 15.75 19.63
N LEU A 99 6.86 15.49 20.91
CA LEU A 99 7.78 14.44 21.36
C LEU A 99 7.36 13.07 20.80
N TYR A 100 6.07 12.74 20.90
CA TYR A 100 5.55 11.49 20.36
C TYR A 100 5.79 11.38 18.86
N PHE A 101 5.52 12.45 18.09
CA PHE A 101 5.79 12.49 16.65
C PHE A 101 7.26 12.29 16.30
N ALA A 102 8.16 12.97 17.02
CA ALA A 102 9.59 12.82 16.82
C ALA A 102 10.05 11.38 17.07
N GLU A 103 9.56 10.74 18.13
CA GLU A 103 9.90 9.35 18.45
C GLU A 103 9.22 8.33 17.53
N PHE A 104 8.01 8.63 17.04
CA PHE A 104 7.29 7.81 16.07
C PHE A 104 7.94 7.83 14.68
N GLY A 105 8.43 8.99 14.23
CA GLY A 105 9.12 9.14 12.94
C GLY A 105 10.57 8.65 12.93
N ARG A 106 11.12 8.25 14.07
CA ARG A 106 12.50 7.79 14.19
C ARG A 106 12.68 6.39 13.61
N THR A 107 13.64 6.22 12.71
CA THR A 107 13.91 4.96 11.99
C THR A 107 15.06 4.13 12.57
N THR A 108 15.78 4.61 13.58
CA THR A 108 16.92 3.92 14.20
C THR A 108 17.09 4.28 15.68
N ILE A 109 17.70 3.38 16.46
CA ILE A 109 18.01 3.57 17.90
C ILE A 109 19.52 3.63 18.18
N LYS A 110 20.38 3.53 17.16
CA LYS A 110 21.83 3.34 17.33
C LYS A 110 22.54 4.45 18.10
N ASP A 111 22.04 5.68 17.99
CA ASP A 111 22.67 6.87 18.58
C ASP A 111 21.93 7.39 19.81
N LEU A 112 21.06 6.57 20.41
CA LEU A 112 20.26 6.97 21.57
C LEU A 112 20.98 6.66 22.89
N ALA A 113 20.95 7.65 23.79
CA ALA A 113 21.37 7.46 25.17
C ALA A 113 20.42 6.50 25.92
N PRO A 114 20.87 5.81 26.99
CA PRO A 114 20.04 4.89 27.76
C PRO A 114 18.72 5.51 28.27
N GLU A 115 18.74 6.78 28.63
CA GLU A 115 17.56 7.52 29.11
C GLU A 115 16.52 7.71 27.99
N GLN A 116 16.98 7.92 26.76
CA GLN A 116 16.12 8.05 25.58
C GLN A 116 15.49 6.71 25.21
N ILE A 117 16.25 5.61 25.33
CA ILE A 117 15.73 4.25 25.13
C ILE A 117 14.65 3.93 26.18
N ALA A 118 14.91 4.25 27.46
CA ALA A 118 13.94 4.05 28.54
C ALA A 118 12.67 4.90 28.34
N LEU A 119 12.81 6.14 27.88
CA LEU A 119 11.69 7.01 27.50
C LEU A 119 10.84 6.36 26.39
N ARG A 120 11.48 5.85 25.33
CA ARG A 120 10.78 5.18 24.21
C ARG A 120 10.01 3.95 24.68
N ALA A 121 10.64 3.10 25.49
CA ALA A 121 9.98 1.91 26.04
C ALA A 121 8.75 2.28 26.90
N ARG A 122 8.83 3.38 27.67
CA ARG A 122 7.70 3.91 28.44
C ARG A 122 6.57 4.43 27.54
N ILE A 123 6.89 5.09 26.43
CA ILE A 123 5.89 5.54 25.46
C ILE A 123 5.23 4.33 24.77
N ALA A 124 6.04 3.38 24.29
CA ALA A 124 5.60 2.18 23.58
C ALA A 124 4.71 1.27 24.44
N SER A 125 4.94 1.22 25.75
CA SER A 125 4.10 0.46 26.68
C SER A 125 2.82 1.20 27.12
N SER A 126 2.64 2.47 26.75
CA SER A 126 1.49 3.26 27.18
C SER A 126 0.21 2.87 26.43
N TRP A 127 -0.94 2.86 27.11
CA TRP A 127 -2.24 2.60 26.45
C TRP A 127 -2.55 3.60 25.33
N ARG A 128 -2.10 4.86 25.48
CA ARG A 128 -2.27 5.91 24.46
C ARG A 128 -1.59 5.55 23.16
N HIS A 129 -0.39 4.97 23.24
CA HIS A 129 0.34 4.49 22.07
C HIS A 129 -0.41 3.36 21.37
N TRP A 130 -0.94 2.38 22.12
CA TRP A 130 -1.73 1.29 21.52
C TRP A 130 -3.03 1.76 20.87
N VAL A 131 -3.74 2.71 21.49
CA VAL A 131 -4.91 3.36 20.87
C VAL A 131 -4.51 4.09 19.59
N PHE A 132 -3.40 4.83 19.62
CA PHE A 132 -2.85 5.48 18.44
C PHE A 132 -2.52 4.46 17.35
N LEU A 133 -1.86 3.33 17.66
CA LEU A 133 -1.51 2.31 16.67
C LEU A 133 -2.73 1.75 15.97
N VAL A 134 -3.79 1.41 16.72
CA VAL A 134 -5.06 0.94 16.13
C VAL A 134 -5.66 2.02 15.22
N ALA A 135 -5.75 3.27 15.69
CA ALA A 135 -6.32 4.35 14.90
C ALA A 135 -5.48 4.64 13.64
N MET A 136 -4.15 4.66 13.78
CA MET A 136 -3.22 4.87 12.67
C MET A 136 -3.37 3.77 11.62
N THR A 137 -3.28 2.51 12.02
CA THR A 137 -3.21 1.38 11.08
C THR A 137 -4.55 1.12 10.38
N TYR A 138 -5.68 1.19 11.08
CA TYR A 138 -6.99 0.93 10.47
C TYR A 138 -7.63 2.17 9.85
N CYS A 139 -7.53 3.34 10.50
CA CYS A 139 -8.22 4.56 10.03
C CYS A 139 -7.33 5.43 9.14
N THR A 140 -6.02 5.46 9.35
CA THR A 140 -5.13 6.31 8.53
C THR A 140 -4.49 5.53 7.40
N ALA A 141 -3.82 4.40 7.67
CA ALA A 141 -3.22 3.58 6.63
C ALA A 141 -4.31 2.82 5.86
N GLY A 142 -4.98 1.87 6.50
CA GLY A 142 -6.00 1.02 5.88
C GLY A 142 -7.12 1.81 5.20
N PHE A 143 -7.86 2.65 5.93
CA PHE A 143 -9.01 3.36 5.34
C PHE A 143 -8.62 4.35 4.24
N VAL A 144 -7.62 5.22 4.45
CA VAL A 144 -7.29 6.25 3.45
C VAL A 144 -6.74 5.59 2.19
N GLU A 145 -5.81 4.63 2.31
CA GLU A 145 -5.24 3.98 1.14
C GLU A 145 -6.25 3.18 0.34
N GLU A 146 -7.07 2.37 1.00
CA GLU A 146 -8.07 1.56 0.31
C GLU A 146 -9.16 2.45 -0.33
N LEU A 147 -9.48 3.59 0.28
CA LEU A 147 -10.37 4.58 -0.34
C LEU A 147 -9.79 5.16 -1.63
N PHE A 148 -8.50 5.51 -1.66
CA PHE A 148 -7.86 6.02 -2.88
C PHE A 148 -7.65 4.92 -3.94
N LYS A 149 -7.39 3.67 -3.54
CA LYS A 149 -7.37 2.51 -4.46
C LYS A 149 -8.77 2.22 -5.05
N TYR A 150 -9.85 2.56 -4.34
CA TYR A 150 -11.21 2.46 -4.85
C TYR A 150 -11.57 3.52 -5.90
N ALA A 151 -10.95 4.70 -5.86
CA ALA A 151 -11.33 5.83 -6.71
C ALA A 151 -11.36 5.51 -8.23
N PRO A 152 -10.38 4.79 -8.80
CA PRO A 152 -10.43 4.35 -10.20
C PRO A 152 -11.65 3.49 -10.53
N LEU A 153 -12.06 2.58 -9.63
CA LEU A 153 -13.23 1.74 -9.84
C LEU A 153 -14.54 2.53 -9.73
N ALA A 154 -14.59 3.50 -8.82
CA ALA A 154 -15.72 4.41 -8.69
C ALA A 154 -15.89 5.25 -9.97
N TYR A 155 -14.79 5.77 -10.50
CA TYR A 155 -14.77 6.49 -11.77
C TYR A 155 -15.21 5.61 -12.94
N LEU A 156 -14.67 4.39 -13.03
CA LEU A 156 -15.05 3.41 -14.05
C LEU A 156 -16.56 3.16 -14.05
N ARG A 157 -17.14 2.84 -12.89
CA ARG A 157 -18.58 2.58 -12.76
C ARG A 157 -19.40 3.78 -13.21
N ARG A 158 -18.96 4.98 -12.87
CA ARG A 158 -19.64 6.21 -13.30
C ARG A 158 -19.62 6.37 -14.82
N GLN A 159 -18.46 6.17 -15.45
CA GLN A 159 -18.36 6.30 -16.90
C GLN A 159 -19.15 5.23 -17.65
N TYR A 160 -19.07 3.96 -17.23
CA TYR A 160 -19.80 2.90 -17.91
C TYR A 160 -21.31 3.10 -17.83
N ARG A 161 -21.84 3.52 -16.67
CA ARG A 161 -23.26 3.88 -16.54
C ARG A 161 -23.74 4.97 -17.49
N GLN A 162 -22.84 5.88 -17.88
CA GLN A 162 -23.18 6.99 -18.76
C GLN A 162 -23.11 6.63 -20.24
N VAL A 163 -22.23 5.68 -20.60
CA VAL A 163 -21.86 5.43 -22.01
C VAL A 163 -22.38 4.09 -22.52
N SER A 164 -22.55 3.07 -21.67
CA SER A 164 -22.85 1.71 -22.10
C SER A 164 -23.73 0.95 -21.11
N GLN A 165 -24.71 0.19 -21.62
CA GLN A 165 -25.46 -0.79 -20.82
C GLN A 165 -24.75 -2.14 -20.70
N THR A 166 -23.48 -2.26 -21.12
CA THR A 166 -22.73 -3.51 -21.06
C THR A 166 -22.19 -3.80 -19.66
N VAL A 167 -22.37 -5.05 -19.23
CA VAL A 167 -21.83 -5.56 -17.97
C VAL A 167 -20.31 -5.61 -18.04
N ILE A 168 -19.63 -4.92 -17.13
CA ILE A 168 -18.16 -4.97 -17.02
C ILE A 168 -17.76 -6.35 -16.48
N PRO A 169 -16.88 -7.11 -17.17
CA PRO A 169 -16.38 -8.37 -16.66
C PRO A 169 -15.66 -8.19 -15.32
N LYS A 170 -15.86 -9.12 -14.38
CA LYS A 170 -15.22 -9.09 -13.06
C LYS A 170 -13.68 -9.05 -13.13
N GLU A 171 -13.09 -9.65 -14.15
CA GLU A 171 -11.66 -9.63 -14.42
C GLU A 171 -11.13 -8.21 -14.71
N VAL A 172 -11.95 -7.35 -15.33
CA VAL A 172 -11.58 -5.96 -15.62
C VAL A 172 -11.53 -5.13 -14.34
N TYR A 173 -12.49 -5.31 -13.43
CA TYR A 173 -12.46 -4.67 -12.10
C TYR A 173 -11.17 -5.02 -11.34
N VAL A 174 -10.79 -6.29 -11.33
CA VAL A 174 -9.56 -6.75 -10.64
C VAL A 174 -8.33 -6.12 -11.30
N GLN A 175 -8.22 -6.12 -12.62
CA GLN A 175 -7.07 -5.52 -13.32
C GLN A 175 -6.91 -4.03 -13.00
N TYR A 176 -7.99 -3.25 -12.97
CA TYR A 176 -7.91 -1.82 -12.61
C TYR A 176 -7.55 -1.60 -11.14
N ALA A 177 -8.14 -2.36 -10.21
CA ALA A 177 -7.79 -2.23 -8.81
C ALA A 177 -6.33 -2.63 -8.53
N VAL A 178 -5.88 -3.74 -9.12
CA VAL A 178 -4.50 -4.21 -9.02
C VAL A 178 -3.54 -3.20 -9.67
N ALA A 179 -3.89 -2.60 -10.81
CA ALA A 179 -3.07 -1.53 -11.39
C ALA A 179 -2.93 -0.33 -10.45
N ALA A 180 -4.00 0.06 -9.75
CA ALA A 180 -3.94 1.12 -8.74
C ALA A 180 -3.02 0.72 -7.57
N ALA A 181 -3.20 -0.49 -7.05
CA ALA A 181 -2.38 -1.01 -5.96
C ALA A 181 -0.90 -1.09 -6.32
N LEU A 182 -0.59 -1.51 -7.55
CA LEU A 182 0.77 -1.59 -8.07
C LEU A 182 1.41 -0.22 -8.26
N GLY A 183 0.64 0.77 -8.69
CA GLY A 183 1.09 2.16 -8.74
C GLY A 183 1.52 2.66 -7.35
N PHE A 184 0.66 2.42 -6.35
CA PHE A 184 0.96 2.70 -4.94
C PHE A 184 2.23 1.97 -4.47
N CYS A 185 2.23 0.63 -4.49
CA CYS A 185 3.33 -0.11 -3.88
C CYS A 185 4.66 0.09 -4.63
N THR A 186 4.66 0.37 -5.94
CA THR A 186 5.90 0.66 -6.68
C THR A 186 6.62 1.87 -6.10
N MET A 187 5.88 2.96 -5.91
CA MET A 187 6.41 4.22 -5.41
C MET A 187 6.84 4.11 -3.95
N GLU A 188 6.05 3.40 -3.16
CA GLU A 188 6.36 3.12 -1.77
C GLU A 188 7.63 2.24 -1.66
N ASN A 189 7.75 1.18 -2.45
CA ASN A 189 8.94 0.32 -2.50
C ASN A 189 10.20 1.11 -2.89
N ILE A 190 10.06 2.04 -3.85
CA ILE A 190 11.15 2.95 -4.23
C ILE A 190 11.52 3.88 -3.07
N ALA A 191 10.53 4.45 -2.38
CA ALA A 191 10.77 5.32 -1.21
C ALA A 191 11.49 4.57 -0.08
N PHE A 192 11.05 3.36 0.27
CA PHE A 192 11.71 2.51 1.28
C PHE A 192 13.14 2.16 0.87
N THR A 193 13.35 1.75 -0.38
CA THR A 193 14.69 1.47 -0.90
C THR A 193 15.59 2.70 -0.83
N ARG A 194 15.06 3.88 -1.18
CA ARG A 194 15.80 5.14 -1.12
C ARG A 194 16.18 5.50 0.30
N VAL A 195 15.27 5.37 1.26
CA VAL A 195 15.54 5.61 2.69
C VAL A 195 16.63 4.67 3.20
N ALA A 196 16.56 3.37 2.86
CA ALA A 196 17.59 2.39 3.21
C ALA A 196 18.98 2.76 2.65
N VAL A 197 19.04 3.18 1.38
CA VAL A 197 20.29 3.61 0.73
C VAL A 197 20.84 4.89 1.38
N GLN A 198 19.99 5.88 1.66
CA GLN A 198 20.40 7.13 2.30
C GLN A 198 20.86 6.95 3.74
N ALA A 199 20.27 5.98 4.46
CA ALA A 199 20.69 5.58 5.80
C ALA A 199 22.02 4.78 5.80
N GLY A 200 22.59 4.46 4.64
CA GLY A 200 23.82 3.69 4.53
C GLY A 200 23.67 2.25 5.03
N GLU A 201 22.49 1.65 4.85
CA GLU A 201 22.27 0.26 5.25
C GLU A 201 23.21 -0.70 4.51
N SER A 202 23.59 -1.79 5.18
CA SER A 202 24.42 -2.82 4.55
C SER A 202 23.70 -3.46 3.35
N GLY A 203 24.46 -3.97 2.37
CA GLY A 203 23.88 -4.59 1.18
C GLY A 203 22.90 -5.73 1.49
N TRP A 204 23.14 -6.49 2.56
CA TRP A 204 22.21 -7.51 3.05
C TRP A 204 20.88 -6.91 3.55
N LYS A 205 20.93 -5.84 4.36
CA LYS A 205 19.71 -5.17 4.84
C LYS A 205 18.92 -4.56 3.69
N LEU A 206 19.59 -3.94 2.73
CA LEU A 206 18.96 -3.44 1.52
C LEU A 206 18.27 -4.56 0.72
N ALA A 207 18.94 -5.70 0.54
CA ALA A 207 18.37 -6.86 -0.13
C ALA A 207 17.15 -7.42 0.61
N LEU A 208 17.20 -7.49 1.95
CA LEU A 208 16.07 -7.89 2.78
C LEU A 208 14.89 -6.91 2.64
N THR A 209 15.14 -5.60 2.74
CA THR A 209 14.11 -4.57 2.51
C THR A 209 13.45 -4.74 1.14
N ILE A 210 14.24 -4.91 0.08
CA ILE A 210 13.71 -5.14 -1.29
C ILE A 210 12.86 -6.42 -1.33
N PHE A 211 13.35 -7.51 -0.72
CA PHE A 211 12.64 -8.78 -0.65
C PHE A 211 11.30 -8.64 0.08
N GLU A 212 11.27 -8.08 1.29
CA GLU A 212 10.06 -7.89 2.09
C GLU A 212 9.03 -7.04 1.34
N ARG A 213 9.49 -5.94 0.73
CA ARG A 213 8.62 -5.04 -0.03
C ARG A 213 7.99 -5.71 -1.26
N ILE A 214 8.72 -6.57 -1.96
CA ILE A 214 8.27 -7.19 -3.22
C ILE A 214 7.53 -8.50 -3.01
N MET A 215 7.99 -9.33 -2.08
CA MET A 215 7.43 -10.66 -1.84
C MET A 215 6.30 -10.64 -0.82
N ILE A 216 6.24 -9.61 0.03
CA ILE A 216 5.27 -9.53 1.14
C ILE A 216 4.36 -8.32 0.96
N GLY A 217 4.95 -7.12 0.85
CA GLY A 217 4.20 -5.88 0.68
C GLY A 217 3.35 -5.91 -0.60
N SER A 218 3.99 -5.99 -1.77
CA SER A 218 3.29 -5.90 -3.05
C SER A 218 2.15 -6.92 -3.23
N PRO A 219 2.28 -8.21 -2.87
CA PRO A 219 1.17 -9.16 -2.93
C PRO A 219 0.05 -8.79 -1.96
N GLY A 220 0.37 -8.31 -0.75
CA GLY A 220 -0.61 -7.75 0.18
C GLY A 220 -1.46 -6.65 -0.45
N HIS A 221 -0.82 -5.62 -1.04
CA HIS A 221 -1.52 -4.55 -1.76
C HIS A 221 -2.38 -5.07 -2.92
N CYS A 222 -1.87 -6.02 -3.70
CA CYS A 222 -2.62 -6.60 -4.81
C CYS A 222 -3.84 -7.40 -4.33
N LEU A 223 -3.71 -8.13 -3.22
CA LEU A 223 -4.79 -8.95 -2.67
C LEU A 223 -5.88 -8.09 -2.01
N THR A 224 -5.53 -7.03 -1.29
CA THR A 224 -6.54 -6.10 -0.73
C THR A 224 -7.30 -5.40 -1.86
N ALA A 225 -6.60 -4.98 -2.91
CA ALA A 225 -7.22 -4.39 -4.10
C ALA A 225 -8.07 -5.38 -4.89
N ALA A 226 -7.66 -6.65 -4.99
CA ALA A 226 -8.49 -7.70 -5.60
C ALA A 226 -9.77 -7.95 -4.78
N LEU A 227 -9.68 -7.99 -3.44
CA LEU A 227 -10.85 -8.10 -2.57
C LEU A 227 -11.79 -6.90 -2.75
N LEU A 228 -11.23 -5.71 -2.82
CA LEU A 228 -11.95 -4.47 -3.09
C LEU A 228 -12.70 -4.55 -4.42
N ALA A 229 -12.02 -4.94 -5.50
CA ALA A 229 -12.62 -5.12 -6.82
C ALA A 229 -13.76 -6.16 -6.82
N ILE A 230 -13.57 -7.28 -6.13
CA ILE A 230 -14.58 -8.32 -5.98
C ILE A 230 -15.81 -7.80 -5.25
N ASN A 231 -15.63 -7.03 -4.17
CA ASN A 231 -16.74 -6.44 -3.43
C ASN A 231 -17.50 -5.42 -4.28
N VAL A 232 -16.79 -4.63 -5.10
CA VAL A 232 -17.39 -3.71 -6.07
C VAL A 232 -18.19 -4.48 -7.12
N ALA A 233 -17.61 -5.52 -7.74
CA ALA A 233 -18.28 -6.34 -8.73
C ALA A 233 -19.53 -7.03 -8.16
N ARG A 234 -19.45 -7.53 -6.91
CA ARG A 234 -20.60 -8.14 -6.22
C ARG A 234 -21.77 -7.17 -6.03
N LEU A 235 -21.49 -5.91 -5.77
CA LEU A 235 -22.52 -4.89 -5.62
C LEU A 235 -23.13 -4.46 -6.97
N GLY A 236 -22.56 -4.84 -8.11
CA GLY A 236 -23.12 -4.52 -9.43
C GLY A 236 -23.53 -3.05 -9.55
N ASP A 237 -24.83 -2.81 -9.74
CA ASP A 237 -25.38 -1.47 -9.94
C ASP A 237 -25.96 -0.75 -8.72
N TYR A 238 -25.74 -1.24 -7.50
CA TYR A 238 -26.20 -0.52 -6.31
C TYR A 238 -25.58 0.89 -6.21
N ARG A 239 -26.40 1.86 -5.77
CA ARG A 239 -25.95 3.23 -5.45
C ARG A 239 -24.87 3.20 -4.37
N THR A 240 -23.89 4.09 -4.47
CA THR A 240 -22.88 4.28 -3.43
C THR A 240 -23.52 4.97 -2.22
N THR A 241 -23.96 4.17 -1.25
CA THR A 241 -24.41 4.61 0.07
C THR A 241 -23.29 4.36 1.09
N PRO A 242 -23.28 5.02 2.27
CA PRO A 242 -22.28 4.72 3.31
C PRO A 242 -22.23 3.23 3.68
N ARG A 243 -23.39 2.57 3.76
CA ARG A 243 -23.49 1.12 3.99
C ARG A 243 -22.81 0.31 2.89
N ASN A 244 -23.01 0.68 1.63
CA ASN A 244 -22.39 -0.03 0.50
C ASN A 244 -20.89 0.26 0.39
N LEU A 245 -20.45 1.47 0.74
CA LEU A 245 -19.03 1.82 0.81
C LEU A 245 -18.32 0.95 1.86
N TRP A 246 -18.92 0.75 3.04
CA TRP A 246 -18.38 -0.17 4.04
C TRP A 246 -18.34 -1.62 3.59
N ARG A 247 -19.33 -2.07 2.81
CA ARG A 247 -19.29 -3.42 2.20
C ARG A 247 -18.16 -3.57 1.18
N ILE A 248 -17.73 -2.49 0.55
CA ILE A 248 -16.60 -2.47 -0.39
C ILE A 248 -15.28 -2.47 0.39
N LEU A 249 -15.12 -1.51 1.28
CA LEU A 249 -13.83 -1.17 1.89
C LEU A 249 -13.55 -1.93 3.20
N GLY A 250 -14.57 -2.36 3.94
CA GLY A 250 -14.38 -2.89 5.30
C GLY A 250 -13.45 -4.10 5.37
N GLY A 251 -13.59 -5.05 4.43
CA GLY A 251 -12.68 -6.21 4.33
C GLY A 251 -11.23 -5.80 4.00
N PRO A 252 -10.99 -5.09 2.89
CA PRO A 252 -9.67 -4.56 2.55
C PRO A 252 -9.00 -3.77 3.68
N ILE A 253 -9.74 -2.86 4.33
CA ILE A 253 -9.25 -2.06 5.46
C ILE A 253 -8.84 -2.93 6.63
N PHE A 254 -9.66 -3.93 6.98
CA PHE A 254 -9.36 -4.84 8.05
C PHE A 254 -8.04 -5.58 7.79
N TRP A 255 -7.86 -6.16 6.61
CA TRP A 255 -6.65 -6.91 6.28
C TRP A 255 -5.40 -6.02 6.22
N HIS A 256 -5.52 -4.87 5.58
CA HIS A 256 -4.42 -3.90 5.49
C HIS A 256 -4.04 -3.40 6.88
N GLY A 257 -5.00 -2.88 7.64
CA GLY A 257 -4.76 -2.38 9.00
C GLY A 257 -4.24 -3.46 9.93
N THR A 258 -4.69 -4.72 9.81
CA THR A 258 -4.15 -5.85 10.59
C THR A 258 -2.68 -6.10 10.28
N PHE A 259 -2.31 -6.06 9.00
CA PHE A 259 -0.93 -6.25 8.56
C PHE A 259 -0.01 -5.16 9.13
N ASP A 260 -0.38 -3.89 8.97
CA ASP A 260 0.41 -2.76 9.49
C ASP A 260 0.46 -2.74 11.01
N PHE A 261 -0.67 -3.00 11.66
CA PHE A 261 -0.76 -3.07 13.11
C PHE A 261 0.19 -4.11 13.65
N MET A 262 0.22 -5.30 13.05
CA MET A 262 1.12 -6.37 13.46
C MET A 262 2.59 -5.96 13.38
N LEU A 263 3.01 -5.37 12.25
CA LEU A 263 4.39 -4.91 12.07
C LEU A 263 4.78 -3.93 13.18
N ILE A 264 3.98 -2.89 13.37
CA ILE A 264 4.31 -1.85 14.35
C ILE A 264 4.16 -2.39 15.78
N ALA A 265 3.18 -3.24 16.06
CA ALA A 265 3.01 -3.87 17.36
C ALA A 265 4.23 -4.69 17.78
N VAL A 266 4.82 -5.48 16.87
CA VAL A 266 6.06 -6.22 17.17
C VAL A 266 7.20 -5.24 17.48
N SER A 267 7.33 -4.16 16.71
CA SER A 267 8.29 -3.09 17.00
C SER A 267 8.06 -2.47 18.39
N SER A 268 6.80 -2.25 18.78
CA SER A 268 6.42 -1.69 20.07
C SER A 268 6.66 -2.62 21.25
N LEU A 269 6.51 -3.93 21.06
CA LEU A 269 6.87 -4.94 22.06
C LEU A 269 8.38 -4.97 22.32
N GLU A 270 9.20 -4.54 21.35
CA GLU A 270 10.65 -4.32 21.51
C GLU A 270 10.98 -2.95 22.14
N GLY A 271 9.97 -2.18 22.56
CA GLY A 271 10.14 -0.86 23.19
C GLY A 271 10.24 0.32 22.23
N ASN A 272 9.92 0.13 20.93
CA ASN A 272 9.97 1.20 19.94
C ASN A 272 8.62 1.91 19.79
N VAL A 273 8.65 3.21 19.50
CA VAL A 273 7.41 3.99 19.28
C VAL A 273 6.95 3.93 17.82
N GLY A 274 7.89 3.95 16.88
CA GLY A 274 7.63 3.77 15.45
C GLY A 274 8.07 2.40 14.94
N TRP A 275 7.99 2.20 13.63
CA TRP A 275 8.59 1.04 12.98
C TRP A 275 10.11 1.16 12.99
N ILE A 276 10.77 0.23 13.66
CA ILE A 276 12.20 0.00 13.56
C ILE A 276 12.38 -1.45 13.15
N HIS A 277 13.08 -1.67 12.04
CA HIS A 277 13.28 -3.01 11.52
C HIS A 277 14.01 -3.87 12.58
N PRO A 278 13.47 -5.04 12.95
CA PRO A 278 14.10 -5.90 13.94
C PRO A 278 15.46 -6.42 13.42
N GLU A 279 16.47 -6.43 14.29
CA GLU A 279 17.81 -6.96 13.92
C GLU A 279 18.01 -8.42 14.36
N ARG A 280 17.21 -8.88 15.34
CA ARG A 280 17.29 -10.24 15.88
C ARG A 280 16.64 -11.22 14.91
N ALA A 281 17.41 -12.19 14.42
CA ALA A 281 16.95 -13.13 13.38
C ALA A 281 15.63 -13.83 13.72
N TRP A 282 15.42 -14.25 14.98
CA TRP A 282 14.18 -14.90 15.38
C TRP A 282 12.97 -13.95 15.39
N VAL A 283 13.17 -12.65 15.66
CA VAL A 283 12.10 -11.63 15.57
C VAL A 283 11.75 -11.41 14.11
N VAL A 284 12.75 -11.27 13.23
CA VAL A 284 12.55 -11.17 11.78
C VAL A 284 11.75 -12.38 11.28
N LEU A 285 12.17 -13.60 11.59
CA LEU A 285 11.46 -14.82 11.20
C LEU A 285 10.02 -14.87 11.73
N SER A 286 9.77 -14.39 12.96
CA SER A 286 8.43 -14.34 13.53
C SER A 286 7.54 -13.33 12.80
N VAL A 287 8.07 -12.15 12.48
CA VAL A 287 7.37 -11.13 11.70
C VAL A 287 7.02 -11.66 10.31
N LEU A 288 7.98 -12.28 9.63
CA LEU A 288 7.77 -12.89 8.31
C LEU A 288 6.69 -13.97 8.36
N ALA A 289 6.76 -14.90 9.32
CA ALA A 289 5.77 -15.96 9.46
C ALA A 289 4.36 -15.41 9.71
N LEU A 290 4.24 -14.36 10.54
CA LEU A 290 2.96 -13.74 10.83
C LEU A 290 2.43 -12.94 9.64
N ALA A 291 3.27 -12.17 8.96
CA ALA A 291 2.95 -11.45 7.73
C ALA A 291 2.41 -12.39 6.65
N GLU A 292 3.11 -13.50 6.40
CA GLU A 292 2.69 -14.52 5.42
C GLU A 292 1.40 -15.23 5.84
N SER A 293 1.20 -15.47 7.13
CA SER A 293 -0.05 -16.05 7.63
C SER A 293 -1.25 -15.15 7.38
N ILE A 294 -1.10 -13.84 7.60
CA ILE A 294 -2.12 -12.83 7.29
C ILE A 294 -2.39 -12.81 5.78
N GLN A 295 -1.35 -12.77 4.95
CA GLN A 295 -1.49 -12.78 3.49
C GLN A 295 -2.16 -14.05 2.98
N LEU A 296 -1.80 -15.21 3.52
CA LEU A 296 -2.44 -16.48 3.18
C LEU A 296 -3.93 -16.45 3.53
N GLY A 297 -4.28 -15.95 4.71
CA GLY A 297 -5.68 -15.75 5.12
C GLY A 297 -6.45 -14.85 4.14
N LEU A 298 -5.87 -13.70 3.79
CA LEU A 298 -6.43 -12.79 2.79
C LEU A 298 -6.57 -13.45 1.41
N PHE A 299 -5.56 -14.18 0.95
CA PHE A 299 -5.61 -14.94 -0.30
C PHE A 299 -6.77 -15.92 -0.32
N TRP A 300 -6.98 -16.69 0.76
CA TRP A 300 -8.11 -17.60 0.88
C TRP A 300 -9.45 -16.87 0.82
N GLN A 301 -9.56 -15.71 1.48
CA GLN A 301 -10.76 -14.89 1.41
C GLN A 301 -11.02 -14.38 -0.01
N VAL A 302 -10.00 -13.83 -0.70
CA VAL A 302 -10.08 -13.37 -2.09
C VAL A 302 -10.52 -14.52 -2.99
N ARG A 303 -9.87 -15.69 -2.88
CA ARG A 303 -10.19 -16.89 -3.67
C ARG A 303 -11.63 -17.34 -3.45
N ARG A 304 -12.09 -17.41 -2.21
CA ARG A 304 -13.48 -17.77 -1.88
C ARG A 304 -14.47 -16.75 -2.43
N ALA A 305 -14.18 -15.46 -2.26
CA ALA A 305 -15.04 -14.38 -2.71
C ALA A 305 -15.13 -14.29 -4.24
N TRP A 306 -14.03 -14.56 -4.94
CA TRP A 306 -13.96 -14.64 -6.40
C TRP A 306 -14.83 -15.78 -6.96
N ARG A 307 -14.72 -16.97 -6.34
CA ARG A 307 -15.51 -18.14 -6.74
C ARG A 307 -17.01 -17.94 -6.55
N SER A 308 -17.41 -17.16 -5.55
CA SER A 308 -18.83 -16.85 -5.33
C SER A 308 -19.39 -15.80 -6.30
N LEU A 309 -18.57 -15.23 -7.20
CA LEU A 309 -19.00 -14.37 -8.29
C LEU A 309 -19.17 -15.15 -9.62
N ALA A 310 -18.98 -16.46 -9.61
CA ALA A 310 -19.13 -17.32 -10.78
C ALA A 310 -20.56 -17.86 -10.86
#